data_AF-A0A4Q6FYT8-F1
#
_entry.id   AF-A0A4Q6FYT8-F1
#
_cell.length_a   1.000
_cell.length_b   1.000
_cell.length_c   1.000
_cell.angle_alpha   90.00
_cell.angle_beta   90.00
_cell.angle_gamma   90.00
#
_symmetry.space_group_name_H-M   'P 1'
#
loop_
_entity.id
_entity.type
_entity.pdbx_description
1 polymer ?
#
loop_
_entity_poly.entity_id
_entity_poly.type
_entity_poly.pdbx_seq_one_letter_code
_entity_poly.pdbx_strand_id
1 'polypeptide(L)'
;MSEEIIKLTGLTDEILAGQKINWDYVRSILERASIVIAHNASFDSAFCEGREELAGLNLHWGCSQKHIDWEGKGFRTKALNYLAADHGFVNPFAHRALFDCATTFRVVEPYFEELLARSYLNELRVWATGAAFETKDKLRLARYRWDASARVWFKDIMEDTLEQERVFLRSQIYAEGRDTHKVETIKIVRTEITIEDVQE
;
A
#
# COMPACT_ATOMS: atom_id res chain seq x y z
N MET A 1 -22.10 -11.64 -13.35
CA MET A 1 -21.26 -11.44 -12.15
C MET A 1 -21.37 -12.62 -11.18
N SER A 2 -20.43 -12.86 -10.26
CA SER A 2 -20.60 -13.89 -9.21
C SER A 2 -21.50 -13.39 -8.06
N GLU A 3 -22.21 -14.30 -7.39
CA GLU A 3 -23.08 -13.97 -6.25
C GLU A 3 -22.33 -13.28 -5.11
N GLU A 4 -21.08 -13.67 -4.85
CA GLU A 4 -20.24 -13.06 -3.83
C GLU A 4 -19.94 -11.59 -4.12
N ILE A 5 -19.62 -11.25 -5.37
CA ILE A 5 -19.34 -9.86 -5.78
C ILE A 5 -20.61 -9.02 -5.72
N ILE A 6 -21.76 -9.59 -6.12
CA ILE A 6 -23.05 -8.92 -6.01
C ILE A 6 -23.37 -8.63 -4.54
N LYS A 7 -23.18 -9.60 -3.64
CA LYS A 7 -23.40 -9.42 -2.20
C LYS A 7 -22.49 -8.35 -1.60
N LEU A 8 -21.24 -8.31 -2.05
CA LEU A 8 -20.24 -7.37 -1.55
C LEU A 8 -20.50 -5.95 -2.03
N THR A 9 -20.75 -5.76 -3.32
CA THR A 9 -20.81 -4.43 -3.97
C THR A 9 -22.24 -3.92 -4.18
N GLY A 10 -23.24 -4.79 -4.10
CA GLY A 10 -24.62 -4.49 -4.48
C GLY A 10 -24.82 -4.18 -5.97
N LEU A 11 -23.83 -4.44 -6.83
CA LEU A 11 -23.94 -4.25 -8.28
C LEU A 11 -24.41 -5.54 -8.93
N THR A 12 -25.50 -5.46 -9.69
CA THR A 12 -26.00 -6.57 -10.51
C THR A 12 -25.66 -6.37 -11.99
N ASP A 13 -25.75 -7.42 -12.79
CA ASP A 13 -25.50 -7.33 -14.23
C ASP A 13 -26.51 -6.36 -14.90
N GLU A 14 -27.74 -6.25 -14.38
CA GLU A 14 -28.76 -5.31 -14.86
C GLU A 14 -28.39 -3.85 -14.58
N ILE A 15 -27.82 -3.55 -13.40
CA ILE A 15 -27.36 -2.19 -13.06
C ILE A 15 -26.20 -1.77 -13.97
N LEU A 16 -25.32 -2.72 -14.31
CA LEU A 16 -24.16 -2.47 -15.15
C LEU A 16 -24.47 -2.49 -16.64
N ALA A 17 -25.61 -3.03 -17.06
CA ALA A 17 -26.00 -3.12 -18.45
C ALA A 17 -26.02 -1.74 -19.11
N GLY A 18 -25.24 -1.59 -20.19
CA GLY A 18 -25.13 -0.35 -20.95
C GLY A 18 -24.29 0.75 -20.29
N GLN A 19 -23.80 0.55 -19.06
CA GLN A 19 -22.88 1.48 -18.41
C GLN A 19 -21.50 1.39 -19.07
N LYS A 20 -20.87 2.55 -19.29
CA LYS A 20 -19.53 2.65 -19.85
C LYS A 20 -18.73 3.69 -19.08
N ILE A 21 -17.44 3.42 -18.92
CA ILE A 21 -16.50 4.40 -18.38
C ILE A 21 -16.19 5.38 -19.51
N ASN A 22 -16.29 6.68 -19.22
CA ASN A 22 -15.77 7.71 -20.11
C ASN A 22 -14.26 7.84 -19.87
N TRP A 23 -13.48 7.07 -20.63
CA TRP A 23 -12.04 7.00 -20.44
C TRP A 23 -11.31 8.30 -20.79
N ASP A 24 -11.79 9.06 -21.76
CA ASP A 24 -11.23 10.38 -22.09
C ASP A 24 -11.33 11.32 -20.89
N TYR A 25 -12.49 11.30 -20.21
CA TYR A 25 -12.68 12.08 -18.99
C TYR A 25 -11.77 11.60 -17.86
N VAL A 26 -11.68 10.29 -17.62
CA VAL A 26 -10.79 9.71 -16.59
C VAL A 26 -9.33 10.09 -16.85
N ARG A 27 -8.87 9.92 -18.10
CA ARG A 27 -7.53 10.33 -18.55
C ARG A 27 -7.29 11.81 -18.27
N SER A 28 -8.22 12.69 -18.64
CA SER A 28 -8.09 14.14 -18.43
C SER A 28 -7.96 14.56 -16.95
N ILE A 29 -8.47 13.74 -16.02
CA ILE A 29 -8.29 13.95 -14.58
C ILE A 29 -6.91 13.45 -14.16
N LEU A 30 -6.56 12.22 -14.55
CA LEU A 30 -5.32 11.57 -14.15
C LEU A 30 -4.08 12.28 -14.70
N GLU A 31 -4.14 12.82 -15.92
CA GLU A 31 -3.06 13.61 -16.53
C GLU A 31 -2.73 14.89 -15.74
N ARG A 32 -3.69 15.44 -15.00
CA ARG A 32 -3.49 16.65 -14.17
C ARG A 32 -3.20 16.32 -12.70
N ALA A 33 -3.23 15.05 -12.32
CA ALA A 33 -3.07 14.65 -10.94
C ALA A 33 -1.58 14.55 -10.58
N SER A 34 -1.14 15.33 -9.60
CA SER A 34 0.22 15.21 -9.04
C SER A 34 0.39 13.91 -8.23
N ILE A 35 -0.71 13.38 -7.69
CA ILE A 35 -0.75 12.11 -6.97
C ILE A 35 -2.13 11.48 -7.09
N VAL A 36 -2.17 10.15 -7.22
CA VAL A 36 -3.38 9.34 -7.17
C VAL A 36 -3.38 8.54 -5.88
N ILE A 37 -4.39 8.72 -5.04
CA ILE A 37 -4.46 8.09 -3.71
C ILE A 37 -5.50 7.00 -3.69
N ALA A 38 -5.12 5.82 -3.20
CA ALA A 38 -6.03 4.71 -2.98
C ALA A 38 -5.71 3.95 -1.69
N HIS A 39 -6.71 3.24 -1.16
CA HIS A 39 -6.53 2.32 -0.04
C HIS A 39 -6.18 0.93 -0.57
N ASN A 40 -4.93 0.48 -0.37
CA ASN A 40 -4.32 -0.66 -1.07
C ASN A 40 -4.05 -0.38 -2.56
N ALA A 41 -3.36 0.73 -2.84
CA ALA A 41 -3.14 1.25 -4.19
C ALA A 41 -2.53 0.27 -5.21
N SER A 42 -1.84 -0.79 -4.78
CA SER A 42 -1.33 -1.81 -5.72
C SER A 42 -2.45 -2.54 -6.48
N PHE A 43 -3.65 -2.59 -5.92
CA PHE A 43 -4.81 -3.16 -6.60
C PHE A 43 -5.28 -2.24 -7.74
N ASP A 44 -5.51 -0.96 -7.42
CA ASP A 44 -5.98 0.04 -8.38
C ASP A 44 -4.91 0.36 -9.44
N SER A 45 -3.64 0.44 -9.05
CA SER A 45 -2.55 0.73 -10.00
C SER A 45 -2.40 -0.39 -11.03
N ALA A 46 -2.45 -1.66 -10.61
CA ALA A 46 -2.40 -2.80 -11.53
C ALA A 46 -3.60 -2.80 -12.49
N PHE A 47 -4.78 -2.39 -12.02
CA PHE A 47 -5.95 -2.23 -12.88
C PHE A 47 -5.75 -1.11 -13.91
N CYS A 48 -5.20 0.04 -13.51
CA CYS A 48 -4.92 1.16 -14.40
C CYS A 48 -3.83 0.84 -15.42
N GLU A 49 -2.74 0.20 -15.01
CA GLU A 49 -1.62 -0.20 -15.88
C GLU A 49 -2.06 -1.17 -16.99
N GLY A 50 -3.07 -2.00 -16.73
CA GLY A 50 -3.65 -2.91 -17.72
C GLY A 50 -4.59 -2.26 -18.74
N ARG A 51 -4.84 -0.94 -18.67
CA ARG A 51 -5.76 -0.24 -19.57
C ARG A 51 -5.01 0.46 -20.70
N GLU A 52 -5.33 0.08 -21.94
CA GLU A 52 -4.84 0.76 -23.14
C GLU A 52 -5.23 2.25 -23.13
N GLU A 53 -6.43 2.56 -22.64
CA GLU A 53 -6.92 3.94 -22.57
C GLU A 53 -6.12 4.82 -21.61
N LEU A 54 -5.35 4.23 -20.69
CA LEU A 54 -4.46 4.92 -19.75
C LEU A 54 -2.98 4.71 -20.07
N ALA A 55 -2.66 4.05 -21.18
CA ALA A 55 -1.28 3.80 -21.58
C ALA A 55 -0.49 5.12 -21.73
N GLY A 56 0.77 5.09 -21.29
CA GLY A 56 1.68 6.24 -21.31
C GLY A 56 1.53 7.21 -20.14
N LEU A 57 0.53 7.06 -19.27
CA LEU A 57 0.43 7.87 -18.05
C LEU A 57 1.44 7.37 -17.00
N ASN A 58 2.28 8.28 -16.52
CA ASN A 58 3.16 8.01 -15.38
C ASN A 58 2.52 8.54 -14.10
N LEU A 59 1.68 7.72 -13.47
CA LEU A 59 0.92 8.11 -12.28
C LEU A 59 1.74 7.87 -11.01
N HIS A 60 1.88 8.92 -10.19
CA HIS A 60 2.45 8.79 -8.86
C HIS A 60 1.37 8.31 -7.87
N TRP A 61 1.58 7.14 -7.25
CA TRP A 61 0.57 6.49 -6.41
C TRP A 61 0.87 6.65 -4.91
N GLY A 62 -0.10 7.22 -4.19
CA GLY A 62 -0.16 7.22 -2.73
C GLY A 62 -1.03 6.08 -2.18
N CYS A 63 -0.47 5.22 -1.33
CA CYS A 63 -1.21 4.13 -0.70
C CYS A 63 -1.51 4.45 0.77
N SER A 64 -2.77 4.75 1.10
CA SER A 64 -3.14 5.05 2.48
C SER A 64 -2.90 3.88 3.44
N GLN A 65 -2.91 2.65 2.94
CA GLN A 65 -2.66 1.45 3.74
C GLN A 65 -1.16 1.27 4.09
N LYS A 66 -0.25 1.69 3.21
CA LYS A 66 1.20 1.44 3.35
C LYS A 66 2.00 2.68 3.75
N HIS A 67 1.66 3.83 3.18
CA HIS A 67 2.42 5.06 3.33
C HIS A 67 2.06 5.86 4.58
N ILE A 68 1.15 5.35 5.43
CA ILE A 68 0.88 5.90 6.76
C ILE A 68 1.26 4.85 7.80
N ASP A 69 2.04 5.24 8.80
CA ASP A 69 2.36 4.41 9.95
C ASP A 69 1.19 4.39 10.93
N TRP A 70 0.18 3.58 10.59
CA TRP A 70 -0.99 3.34 11.42
C TRP A 70 -0.64 2.70 12.77
N GLU A 71 0.37 1.80 12.79
CA GLU A 71 0.75 1.07 14.00
C GLU A 71 1.45 1.99 14.99
N GLY A 72 2.40 2.82 14.54
CA GLY A 72 3.04 3.83 15.38
C GLY A 72 2.08 4.90 15.90
N LYS A 73 0.93 5.08 15.26
CA LYS A 73 -0.16 5.96 15.71
C LYS A 73 -1.18 5.26 16.63
N GLY A 74 -0.99 3.98 16.93
CA GLY A 74 -1.83 3.22 17.86
C GLY A 74 -3.05 2.54 17.23
N PHE A 75 -3.20 2.56 15.90
CA PHE A 75 -4.29 1.86 15.22
C PHE A 75 -3.94 0.38 15.07
N ARG A 76 -4.91 -0.49 15.41
CA ARG A 76 -4.70 -1.94 15.48
C ARG A 76 -4.81 -2.64 14.13
N THR A 77 -5.46 -1.99 13.17
CA THR A 77 -5.74 -2.54 11.85
C THR A 77 -5.64 -1.45 10.81
N LYS A 78 -5.33 -1.86 9.58
CA LYS A 78 -5.28 -0.98 8.42
C LYS A 78 -6.54 -1.10 7.56
N ALA A 79 -7.56 -1.83 8.00
CA ALA A 79 -8.79 -2.00 7.22
C ALA A 79 -9.60 -0.68 7.23
N LEU A 80 -9.95 -0.18 6.05
CA LEU A 80 -10.54 1.15 5.86
C LEU A 80 -11.75 1.45 6.75
N ASN A 81 -12.68 0.51 6.90
CA ASN A 81 -13.87 0.70 7.74
C ASN A 81 -13.54 0.83 9.24
N TYR A 82 -12.52 0.12 9.71
CA TYR A 82 -12.07 0.23 11.09
C TYR A 82 -11.31 1.53 11.31
N LEU A 83 -10.45 1.92 10.35
CA LEU A 83 -9.82 3.23 10.39
C LEU A 83 -10.89 4.33 10.43
N ALA A 84 -11.90 4.29 9.57
CA ALA A 84 -13.01 5.25 9.62
C ALA A 84 -13.68 5.30 11.00
N ALA A 85 -13.97 4.14 11.60
CA ALA A 85 -14.57 4.04 12.93
C ALA A 85 -13.68 4.65 14.02
N ASP A 86 -12.37 4.36 13.99
CA ASP A 86 -11.40 4.95 14.91
C ASP A 86 -11.27 6.48 14.71
N HIS A 87 -11.63 7.00 13.53
CA HIS A 87 -11.73 8.43 13.23
C HIS A 87 -13.14 9.03 13.49
N GLY A 88 -14.02 8.28 14.16
CA GLY A 88 -15.32 8.77 14.61
C GLY A 88 -16.42 8.80 13.55
N PHE A 89 -16.29 8.06 12.45
CA PHE A 89 -17.34 7.95 11.45
C PHE A 89 -17.43 6.55 10.84
N VAL A 90 -18.49 6.28 10.08
CA VAL A 90 -18.70 4.99 9.42
C VAL A 90 -18.89 5.17 7.93
N ASN A 91 -18.40 4.23 7.14
CA ASN A 91 -18.73 4.13 5.74
C ASN A 91 -20.12 3.47 5.60
N PRO A 92 -21.16 4.21 5.17
CA PRO A 92 -22.51 3.67 5.11
C PRO A 92 -22.69 2.61 4.01
N PHE A 93 -21.82 2.59 3.01
CA PHE A 93 -21.88 1.66 1.88
C PHE A 93 -20.48 1.17 1.51
N ALA A 94 -19.87 0.40 2.42
CA ALA A 94 -18.60 -0.25 2.17
C ALA A 94 -18.62 -1.04 0.85
N HIS A 95 -17.49 -1.06 0.14
CA HIS A 95 -17.33 -1.73 -1.17
C HIS A 95 -18.09 -1.06 -2.33
N ARG A 96 -18.63 0.14 -2.12
CA ARG A 96 -19.03 1.06 -3.19
C ARG A 96 -17.89 2.03 -3.43
N ALA A 97 -17.33 2.01 -4.64
CA ALA A 97 -16.15 2.78 -5.00
C ALA A 97 -16.21 4.26 -4.55
N LEU A 98 -17.31 4.97 -4.80
CA LEU A 98 -17.45 6.37 -4.40
C LEU A 98 -17.35 6.57 -2.88
N PHE A 99 -17.97 5.69 -2.10
CA PHE A 99 -17.95 5.77 -0.64
C PHE A 99 -16.59 5.35 -0.07
N ASP A 100 -15.92 4.37 -0.68
CA ASP A 100 -14.57 3.98 -0.30
C ASP A 100 -13.56 5.11 -0.62
N CYS A 101 -13.71 5.82 -1.76
CA CYS A 101 -12.91 7.00 -2.08
C CYS A 101 -13.14 8.13 -1.07
N ALA A 102 -14.40 8.47 -0.77
CA ALA A 102 -14.71 9.50 0.22
C ALA A 102 -14.22 9.14 1.63
N THR A 103 -14.36 7.87 2.02
CA THR A 103 -13.85 7.35 3.30
C THR A 103 -12.33 7.43 3.35
N THR A 104 -11.65 7.03 2.27
CA THR A 104 -10.18 7.12 2.16
C THR A 104 -9.72 8.57 2.28
N PHE A 105 -10.34 9.49 1.55
CA PHE A 105 -10.03 10.91 1.64
C PHE A 105 -10.14 11.44 3.07
N ARG A 106 -11.27 11.16 3.74
CA ARG A 106 -11.51 11.64 5.11
C ARG A 106 -10.57 11.00 6.15
N VAL A 107 -10.17 9.74 5.95
CA VAL A 107 -9.16 9.07 6.81
C VAL A 107 -7.76 9.64 6.57
N VAL A 108 -7.42 9.98 5.33
CA VAL A 108 -6.06 10.40 4.93
C VAL A 108 -5.81 11.88 5.18
N GLU A 109 -6.82 12.75 5.13
CA GLU A 109 -6.68 14.20 5.27
C GLU A 109 -5.73 14.65 6.40
N PRO A 110 -5.83 14.13 7.64
CA PRO A 110 -4.91 14.52 8.72
C PRO A 110 -3.49 13.93 8.60
N TYR A 111 -3.24 13.00 7.67
CA TYR A 111 -1.94 12.34 7.46
C TYR A 111 -1.41 12.52 6.03
N PHE A 112 -1.96 13.49 5.28
CA PHE A 112 -1.64 13.66 3.87
C PHE A 112 -0.14 13.93 3.64
N GLU A 113 0.49 14.76 4.48
CA GLU A 113 1.92 15.08 4.38
C GLU A 113 2.80 13.83 4.55
N GLU A 114 2.49 12.99 5.54
CA GLU A 114 3.18 11.73 5.76
C GLU A 114 2.98 10.77 4.59
N LEU A 115 1.73 10.61 4.13
CA LEU A 115 1.41 9.75 2.99
C LEU A 115 2.17 10.19 1.75
N LEU A 116 2.22 11.51 1.49
CA LEU A 116 2.92 12.09 0.35
C LEU A 116 4.42 11.84 0.47
N ALA A 117 5.03 12.20 1.60
CA ALA A 117 6.47 11.99 1.82
C ALA A 117 6.85 10.50 1.66
N ARG A 118 6.10 9.60 2.30
CA ARG A 118 6.37 8.15 2.25
C ARG A 118 6.00 7.52 0.91
N SER A 119 5.20 8.18 0.07
CA SER A 119 4.90 7.69 -1.28
C SER A 119 6.09 7.72 -2.23
N TYR A 120 7.11 8.54 -1.93
CA TYR A 120 8.35 8.61 -2.69
C TYR A 120 9.41 7.60 -2.24
N LEU A 121 9.14 6.85 -1.17
CA LEU A 121 10.08 5.88 -0.63
C LEU A 121 10.01 4.56 -1.38
N ASN A 122 11.15 3.89 -1.50
CA ASN A 122 11.20 2.54 -2.05
C ASN A 122 10.54 1.52 -1.10
N GLU A 123 9.88 0.51 -1.68
CA GLU A 123 9.47 -0.68 -0.93
C GLU A 123 10.60 -1.71 -1.00
N LEU A 124 11.02 -2.19 0.16
CA LEU A 124 12.08 -3.18 0.33
C LEU A 124 11.50 -4.48 0.89
N ARG A 125 12.05 -5.61 0.46
CA ARG A 125 11.88 -6.90 1.10
C ARG A 125 13.12 -7.27 1.88
N VAL A 126 12.93 -7.49 3.18
CA VAL A 126 13.97 -7.98 4.08
C VAL A 126 13.80 -9.47 4.27
N TRP A 127 14.80 -10.23 3.87
CA TRP A 127 14.88 -11.68 4.04
C TRP A 127 15.71 -12.02 5.26
N ALA A 128 15.12 -12.68 6.26
CA ALA A 128 15.82 -13.19 7.44
C ALA A 128 16.53 -14.53 7.12
N THR A 129 17.43 -14.51 6.13
CA THR A 129 18.19 -15.69 5.69
C THR A 129 19.08 -16.20 6.82
N GLY A 130 19.14 -17.52 7.03
CA GLY A 130 19.98 -18.12 8.07
C GLY A 130 19.43 -17.99 9.50
N ALA A 131 18.22 -17.44 9.68
CA ALA A 131 17.58 -17.37 10.99
C ALA A 131 17.34 -18.77 11.57
N ALA A 132 17.70 -18.97 12.84
CA ALA A 132 17.52 -20.24 13.52
C ALA A 132 16.02 -20.54 13.73
N PHE A 133 15.63 -21.81 13.67
CA PHE A 133 14.22 -22.23 13.80
C PHE A 133 13.55 -21.73 15.09
N GLU A 134 14.31 -21.64 16.19
CA GLU A 134 13.79 -21.17 17.49
C GLU A 134 13.37 -19.69 17.47
N THR A 135 13.87 -18.90 16.52
CA THR A 135 13.52 -17.49 16.38
C THR A 135 12.21 -17.25 15.61
N LYS A 136 11.56 -18.32 15.12
CA LYS A 136 10.32 -18.25 14.33
C LYS A 136 9.21 -17.46 15.01
N ASP A 137 9.06 -17.59 16.33
CA ASP A 137 7.99 -16.93 17.06
C ASP A 137 8.25 -15.43 17.20
N LYS A 138 9.53 -15.03 17.37
CA LYS A 138 9.94 -13.62 17.34
C LYS A 138 9.70 -13.01 15.95
N LEU A 139 10.07 -13.72 14.88
CA LEU A 139 9.84 -13.28 13.50
C LEU A 139 8.34 -13.13 13.21
N ARG A 140 7.53 -14.09 13.61
CA ARG A 140 6.06 -14.03 13.46
C ARG A 140 5.45 -12.86 14.24
N LEU A 141 5.90 -12.62 15.47
CA LEU A 141 5.49 -11.46 16.28
C LEU A 141 5.89 -10.14 15.62
N ALA A 142 7.06 -10.08 14.98
CA ALA A 142 7.53 -8.94 14.18
C ALA A 142 6.88 -8.85 12.79
N ARG A 143 5.84 -9.65 12.52
CA ARG A 143 5.05 -9.70 11.28
C ARG A 143 5.82 -10.17 10.04
N TYR A 144 6.89 -10.95 10.21
CA TYR A 144 7.48 -11.69 9.09
C TYR A 144 6.53 -12.78 8.60
N ARG A 145 6.59 -13.04 7.29
CA ARG A 145 5.87 -14.11 6.60
C ARG A 145 6.86 -15.19 6.19
N TRP A 146 6.43 -16.44 6.22
CA TRP A 146 7.25 -17.56 5.75
C TRP A 146 7.09 -17.75 4.25
N ASP A 147 8.19 -17.73 3.51
CA ASP A 147 8.24 -18.17 2.12
C ASP A 147 8.57 -19.67 2.06
N ALA A 148 7.63 -20.47 1.57
CA ALA A 148 7.80 -21.93 1.49
C ALA A 148 8.78 -22.38 0.41
N SER A 149 8.94 -21.60 -0.67
CA SER A 149 9.82 -21.93 -1.80
C SER A 149 11.28 -21.64 -1.45
N ALA A 150 11.55 -20.41 -0.98
CA ALA A 150 12.87 -20.00 -0.52
C ALA A 150 13.23 -20.60 0.85
N ARG A 151 12.23 -21.07 1.62
CA ARG A 151 12.37 -21.55 3.00
C ARG A 151 13.01 -20.49 3.91
N VAL A 152 12.56 -19.25 3.77
CA VAL A 152 13.09 -18.08 4.50
C VAL A 152 11.92 -17.20 4.96
N TRP A 153 12.08 -16.56 6.12
CA TRP A 153 11.15 -15.53 6.59
C TRP A 153 11.43 -14.20 5.89
N PHE A 154 10.39 -13.48 5.47
CA PHE A 154 10.51 -12.17 4.85
C PHE A 154 9.51 -11.15 5.40
N LYS A 155 9.86 -9.87 5.29
CA LYS A 155 8.98 -8.74 5.61
C LYS A 155 9.16 -7.65 4.56
N ASP A 156 8.05 -7.09 4.11
CA ASP A 156 8.06 -5.95 3.19
C ASP A 156 7.93 -4.67 4.02
N ILE A 157 8.84 -3.72 3.80
CA ILE A 157 8.96 -2.49 4.58
C ILE A 157 9.24 -1.29 3.67
N MET A 158 9.02 -0.08 4.17
CA MET A 158 9.50 1.14 3.51
C MET A 158 10.97 1.36 3.86
N GLU A 159 11.74 1.95 2.94
CA GLU A 159 13.19 2.09 3.13
C GLU A 159 13.61 2.88 4.38
N ASP A 160 12.79 3.83 4.83
CA ASP A 160 13.04 4.62 6.04
C ASP A 160 12.97 3.80 7.34
N THR A 161 12.36 2.62 7.31
CA THR A 161 12.30 1.69 8.45
C THR A 161 13.42 0.65 8.46
N LEU A 162 14.28 0.62 7.44
CA LEU A 162 15.28 -0.43 7.27
C LEU A 162 16.26 -0.52 8.44
N GLU A 163 16.71 0.61 8.99
CA GLU A 163 17.69 0.59 10.07
C GLU A 163 17.10 0.02 11.37
N GLN A 164 15.85 0.35 11.68
CA GLN A 164 15.14 -0.23 12.83
C GLN A 164 15.02 -1.76 12.68
N GLU A 165 14.72 -2.22 11.46
CA GLU A 165 14.62 -3.65 11.17
C GLU A 165 15.98 -4.36 11.27
N ARG A 166 17.07 -3.74 10.81
CA ARG A 166 18.44 -4.25 10.98
C ARG A 166 18.80 -4.43 12.46
N VAL A 167 18.46 -3.45 13.29
CA VAL A 167 18.69 -3.52 14.75
C VAL A 167 17.91 -4.68 15.37
N PHE A 168 16.64 -4.87 14.99
CA PHE A 168 15.83 -6.00 15.45
C PHE A 168 16.46 -7.34 15.05
N LEU A 169 16.79 -7.53 13.76
CA LEU A 169 17.38 -8.76 13.25
C LEU A 169 18.70 -9.10 13.96
N ARG A 170 19.60 -8.11 14.09
CA ARG A 170 20.90 -8.31 14.74
C ARG A 170 20.79 -8.63 16.23
N SER A 171 19.85 -8.01 16.94
CA SER A 171 19.74 -8.16 18.40
C SER A 171 18.85 -9.33 18.84
N GLN A 172 17.84 -9.69 18.06
CA GLN A 172 16.81 -10.64 18.46
C GLN A 172 16.82 -11.96 17.68
N ILE A 173 17.36 -11.95 16.45
CA ILE A 173 17.27 -13.08 15.51
C ILE A 173 18.64 -13.74 15.30
N TYR A 174 19.67 -12.95 15.04
CA TYR A 174 21.01 -13.49 14.80
C TYR A 174 21.85 -13.49 16.08
N ALA A 175 22.42 -14.64 16.43
CA ALA A 175 23.37 -14.75 17.54
C ALA A 175 24.71 -14.10 17.17
N GLU A 176 25.32 -13.40 18.13
CA GLU A 176 26.65 -12.76 18.14
C GLU A 176 27.32 -12.62 16.76
N GLY A 177 26.88 -11.63 15.99
CA GLY A 177 27.63 -11.08 14.85
C GLY A 177 27.38 -11.70 13.47
N ARG A 178 26.55 -12.76 13.34
CA ARG A 178 26.22 -13.35 12.04
C ARG A 178 24.93 -12.77 11.44
N ASP A 179 24.94 -11.46 11.21
CA ASP A 179 23.82 -10.83 10.51
C ASP A 179 23.86 -11.19 9.01
N THR A 180 23.06 -12.18 8.61
CA THR A 180 23.02 -12.72 7.25
C THR A 180 21.77 -12.33 6.49
N HIS A 181 21.05 -11.30 6.92
CA HIS A 181 19.86 -10.84 6.21
C HIS A 181 20.20 -10.35 4.81
N LYS A 182 19.24 -10.45 3.90
CA LYS A 182 19.33 -9.86 2.56
C LYS A 182 18.23 -8.82 2.41
N VAL A 183 18.53 -7.75 1.68
CA VAL A 183 17.57 -6.72 1.33
C VAL A 183 17.44 -6.70 -0.19
N GLU A 184 16.20 -6.71 -0.66
CA GLU A 184 15.85 -6.65 -2.07
C GLU A 184 14.89 -5.49 -2.26
N THR A 185 15.14 -4.62 -3.24
CA THR A 185 14.16 -3.60 -3.61
C THR A 185 13.07 -4.24 -4.44
N ILE A 186 11.83 -4.23 -3.92
CA ILE A 186 10.67 -4.83 -4.62
C ILE A 186 9.84 -3.80 -5.37
N LYS A 187 9.95 -2.52 -5.00
CA LYS A 187 9.38 -1.41 -5.75
C LYS A 187 10.34 -0.21 -5.69
N ILE A 188 10.80 0.21 -6.86
CA ILE A 188 11.55 1.45 -7.02
C ILE A 188 10.55 2.55 -7.31
N VAL A 189 10.52 3.59 -6.47
CA VAL A 189 9.78 4.81 -6.80
C VAL A 189 10.76 5.74 -7.50
N ARG A 190 10.59 5.92 -8.81
CA ARG A 190 11.41 6.84 -9.58
C ARG A 190 10.98 8.27 -9.23
N THR A 191 11.85 9.00 -8.55
CA THR A 191 11.74 10.45 -8.41
C THR A 191 12.31 11.10 -9.67
N GLU A 192 11.48 11.26 -10.70
CA GLU A 192 11.71 12.32 -11.69
C GLU A 192 11.17 13.62 -11.09
N ILE A 193 11.80 14.10 -10.03
CA ILE A 193 11.66 15.49 -9.60
C ILE A 193 13.05 16.09 -9.72
N THR A 194 13.37 16.55 -10.92
CA THR A 194 14.37 17.60 -11.05
C THR A 194 13.86 18.80 -10.25
N ILE A 195 14.72 19.37 -9.41
CA ILE A 195 14.43 20.52 -8.53
C ILE A 195 14.01 21.78 -9.32
N GLU A 196 13.85 21.69 -10.64
CA GLU A 196 13.54 22.79 -11.54
C GLU A 196 12.02 23.04 -11.71
N ASP A 197 11.13 22.10 -11.34
CA ASP A 197 9.68 22.23 -11.59
C ASP A 197 8.86 22.89 -10.45
N VAL A 198 9.53 23.47 -9.43
CA VAL A 198 8.86 24.17 -8.30
C VAL A 198 9.06 25.69 -8.38
N GLN A 199 9.53 26.21 -9.51
CA GLN A 199 9.58 27.65 -9.77
C GLN A 199 8.91 28.00 -11.10
N GLU A 200 7.58 28.02 -11.13
CA GLU A 200 6.79 28.93 -11.97
C GLU A 200 5.38 29.17 -11.39
#